data_AF-A0A7J6PSM6-F1
#
_entry.id   AF-A0A7J6PSM6-F1
#
_cell.length_a   1.000
_cell.length_b   1.000
_cell.length_c   1.000
_cell.angle_alpha   90.00
_cell.angle_beta   90.00
_cell.angle_gamma   90.00
#
_symmetry.space_group_name_H-M   'P 1'
#
loop_
_entity.id
_entity.type
_entity.pdbx_description
1 polymer ?
#
loop_
_entity_poly.entity_id
_entity_poly.type
_entity_poly.pdbx_seq_one_letter_code
_entity_poly.pdbx_strand_id
1 'polypeptide(L)'
;KMKKRMSELSIKFSKNLGEENTVLEFTKEELDGMSDDFLETLEKTESGKYKVTLKYPHYVPIAKKCKVRETRRKMDFTFNNRCADDNTGILAELVKLRKERAGILGFPSHADFATELKMAKNAPTVRDFLHGIEDKVK
;
A
#
# COMPACT_ATOMS: atom_id res chain seq x y z
N LYS A 1 -2.64 -4.85 -28.15
CA LYS A 1 -3.74 -4.12 -27.45
C LYS A 1 -3.74 -4.40 -25.93
N MET A 2 -3.89 -5.64 -25.47
CA MET A 2 -3.87 -6.00 -24.03
C MET A 2 -2.62 -5.55 -23.26
N LYS A 3 -1.40 -5.81 -23.76
CA LYS A 3 -0.14 -5.37 -23.11
C LYS A 3 -0.10 -3.85 -22.89
N LYS A 4 -0.57 -3.07 -23.87
CA LYS A 4 -0.65 -1.60 -23.78
C LYS A 4 -1.60 -1.16 -22.66
N ARG A 5 -2.81 -1.74 -22.62
CA ARG A 5 -3.80 -1.45 -21.57
C ARG A 5 -3.29 -1.79 -20.17
N MET A 6 -2.65 -2.94 -19.99
CA MET A 6 -2.03 -3.31 -18.71
C MET A 6 -0.96 -2.30 -18.28
N SER A 7 -0.16 -1.80 -19.23
CA SER A 7 0.86 -0.78 -18.97
C SER A 7 0.23 0.54 -18.51
N GLU A 8 -0.79 1.01 -19.23
CA GLU A 8 -1.55 2.22 -18.89
C GLU A 8 -2.18 2.13 -17.49
N LEU A 9 -2.83 1.00 -17.18
CA LEU A 9 -3.44 0.75 -15.87
C LEU A 9 -2.38 0.72 -14.75
N SER A 10 -1.22 0.11 -14.99
CA SER A 10 -0.14 0.06 -14.00
C SER A 10 0.44 1.45 -13.73
N ILE A 11 0.62 2.26 -14.78
CA ILE A 11 1.05 3.66 -14.65
C ILE A 11 -0.01 4.46 -13.87
N LYS A 12 -1.29 4.32 -14.21
CA LYS A 12 -2.38 5.02 -13.52
C LYS A 12 -2.46 4.65 -12.04
N PHE A 13 -2.36 3.36 -11.70
CA PHE A 13 -2.35 2.89 -10.31
C PHE A 13 -1.23 3.56 -9.49
N SER A 14 0.00 3.54 -10.03
CA SER A 14 1.15 4.15 -9.36
C SER A 14 1.05 5.68 -9.29
N LYS A 15 0.53 6.32 -10.34
CA LYS A 15 0.31 7.77 -10.38
C LYS A 15 -0.67 8.21 -9.30
N ASN A 16 -1.81 7.53 -9.18
CA ASN A 16 -2.81 7.81 -8.16
C ASN A 16 -2.20 7.80 -6.75
N LEU A 17 -1.39 6.79 -6.42
CA LEU A 17 -0.70 6.71 -5.12
C LEU A 17 0.41 7.74 -4.94
N GLY A 18 1.10 8.11 -6.03
CA GLY A 18 2.16 9.13 -6.00
C GLY A 18 1.60 10.52 -5.74
N GLU A 19 0.49 10.86 -6.39
CA GLU A 19 -0.21 12.14 -6.30
C GLU A 19 -1.16 12.23 -5.09
N GLU A 20 -1.34 11.13 -4.35
CA GLU A 20 -2.12 11.09 -3.12
C GLU A 20 -1.51 12.04 -2.07
N ASN A 21 -2.31 13.02 -1.61
CA ASN A 21 -1.88 14.10 -0.72
C ASN A 21 -2.85 14.30 0.45
N THR A 22 -3.48 13.24 0.95
CA THR A 22 -4.36 13.29 2.11
C THR A 22 -3.58 13.79 3.32
N VAL A 23 -4.17 14.78 3.98
CA VAL A 23 -3.67 15.36 5.22
C VAL A 23 -4.70 15.11 6.31
N LEU A 24 -4.23 14.62 7.45
CA LEU A 24 -5.00 14.51 8.67
C LEU A 24 -4.50 15.57 9.65
N GLU A 25 -5.42 16.15 10.41
CA GLU A 25 -5.10 17.17 11.40
C GLU A 25 -5.28 16.59 12.80
N PHE A 26 -4.31 16.87 13.67
CA PHE A 26 -4.30 16.41 15.05
C PHE A 26 -3.87 17.52 16.01
N THR A 27 -4.40 17.51 17.23
CA THR A 27 -3.89 18.36 18.32
C THR A 27 -2.60 17.79 18.92
N LYS A 28 -1.94 18.54 19.81
CA LYS A 28 -0.74 18.05 20.52
C LYS A 28 -1.08 16.84 21.38
N GLU A 29 -2.24 16.85 22.02
CA GLU A 29 -2.74 15.78 22.89
C GLU A 29 -3.02 14.50 22.09
N GLU A 30 -3.56 14.64 20.87
CA GLU A 30 -3.79 13.52 19.96
C GLU A 30 -2.48 12.90 19.43
N LEU A 31 -1.36 13.63 19.51
CA LEU A 31 -0.02 13.14 19.15
C LEU A 31 0.84 12.80 20.37
N ASP A 32 0.24 12.52 21.54
CA ASP A 32 0.98 12.11 22.73
C ASP A 32 1.91 10.91 22.44
N GLY A 33 3.11 10.94 23.01
CA GLY A 33 4.19 9.99 22.77
C GLY A 33 5.14 10.31 21.61
N MET A 34 4.81 11.29 20.77
CA MET A 34 5.74 11.81 19.76
C MET A 34 6.77 12.76 20.39
N SER A 35 7.99 12.78 19.86
CA SER A 35 9.05 13.71 20.30
C SER A 35 8.77 15.12 19.80
N ASP A 36 9.22 16.13 20.54
CA ASP A 36 9.08 17.53 20.12
C ASP A 36 9.77 17.79 18.77
N ASP A 37 10.96 17.22 18.53
CA ASP A 37 11.64 17.27 17.22
C ASP A 37 10.73 16.82 16.06
N PHE A 38 9.90 15.78 16.27
CA PHE A 38 8.99 15.31 15.24
C PHE A 38 7.85 16.32 15.04
N LEU A 39 7.28 16.82 16.13
CA LEU A 39 6.20 17.81 16.07
C LEU A 39 6.63 19.12 15.41
N GLU A 40 7.90 19.52 15.56
CA GLU A 40 8.47 20.71 14.92
C GLU A 40 8.61 20.56 13.40
N THR A 41 8.76 19.34 12.88
CA THR A 41 8.77 19.11 11.42
C THR A 41 7.40 19.24 10.76
N LEU A 42 6.32 19.25 11.55
CA LEU A 42 4.95 19.27 11.04
C LEU A 42 4.47 20.71 10.84
N GLU A 43 3.88 20.96 9.68
CA GLU A 43 3.17 22.22 9.43
C GLU A 43 1.94 22.33 10.36
N LYS A 44 1.64 23.54 10.83
CA LYS A 44 0.45 23.82 11.63
C LYS A 44 -0.63 24.49 10.80
N THR A 45 -1.88 24.15 11.07
CA THR A 45 -3.06 24.88 10.59
C THR A 45 -3.20 26.21 11.34
N GLU A 46 -4.04 27.11 10.84
CA GLU A 46 -4.41 28.37 11.52
C GLU A 46 -5.02 28.11 12.90
N SER A 47 -5.69 26.96 13.09
CA SER A 47 -6.25 26.54 14.37
C SER A 47 -5.23 25.97 15.36
N GLY A 48 -3.94 25.91 14.98
CA GLY A 48 -2.86 25.38 15.81
C GLY A 48 -2.69 23.86 15.79
N LYS A 49 -3.53 23.12 15.03
CA LYS A 49 -3.39 21.67 14.83
C LYS A 49 -2.23 21.33 13.90
N TYR A 50 -1.59 20.18 14.12
CA TYR A 50 -0.52 19.64 13.29
C TYR A 50 -1.08 18.92 12.07
N LYS A 51 -0.56 19.24 10.89
CA LYS A 51 -0.86 18.57 9.62
C LYS A 51 0.05 17.36 9.46
N VAL A 52 -0.57 16.19 9.35
CA VAL A 52 0.10 14.90 9.21
C VAL A 52 -0.30 14.29 7.87
N THR A 53 0.69 14.01 7.02
CA THR A 53 0.47 13.32 5.73
C THR A 53 0.53 11.80 5.89
N LEU A 54 0.05 11.07 4.89
CA LEU A 54 0.15 9.61 4.83
C LEU A 54 1.49 9.12 4.23
N LYS A 55 2.47 10.01 4.03
CA LYS A 55 3.79 9.61 3.56
C LYS A 55 4.55 8.90 4.68
N TYR A 56 5.46 8.00 4.29
CA TYR A 56 6.22 7.16 5.23
C TYR A 56 6.91 7.91 6.38
N PRO A 57 7.53 9.09 6.17
CA PRO A 57 8.16 9.86 7.25
C PRO A 57 7.20 10.30 8.36
N HIS A 58 5.91 10.44 8.07
CA HIS A 58 4.89 10.79 9.07
C HIS A 58 4.16 9.54 9.60
N TYR A 59 3.74 8.66 8.69
CA TYR A 59 2.97 7.46 9.02
C TYR A 59 3.72 6.50 9.96
N VAL A 60 4.97 6.15 9.61
CA VAL A 60 5.73 5.12 10.36
C VAL A 60 6.02 5.55 11.80
N PRO A 61 6.50 6.79 12.07
CA PRO A 61 6.71 7.23 13.44
C PRO A 61 5.43 7.25 14.27
N ILE A 62 4.31 7.75 13.72
CA ILE A 62 3.04 7.81 14.44
C ILE A 62 2.52 6.40 14.74
N ALA A 63 2.55 5.49 13.76
CA ALA A 63 2.11 4.11 13.95
C ALA A 63 2.93 3.37 15.04
N LYS A 64 4.22 3.69 15.17
CA LYS A 64 5.12 3.03 16.12
C LYS A 64 5.21 3.68 17.50
N LYS A 65 5.14 5.01 17.59
CA LYS A 65 5.50 5.76 18.80
C LYS A 65 4.34 6.51 19.44
N CYS A 66 3.32 6.91 18.67
CA CYS A 66 2.17 7.62 19.23
C CYS A 66 1.45 6.73 20.24
N LYS A 67 1.17 7.23 21.43
CA LYS A 67 0.49 6.50 22.52
C LYS A 67 -1.03 6.49 22.32
N VAL A 68 -1.58 7.49 21.64
CA VAL A 68 -3.02 7.63 21.40
C VAL A 68 -3.51 6.59 20.40
N ARG A 69 -4.31 5.62 20.89
CA ARG A 69 -4.85 4.53 20.08
C ARG A 69 -5.69 5.02 18.90
N GLU A 70 -6.58 5.98 19.13
CA GLU A 70 -7.48 6.47 18.07
C GLU A 70 -6.71 7.20 16.96
N THR A 71 -5.64 7.93 17.29
CA THR A 71 -4.74 8.52 16.30
C THR A 71 -4.08 7.44 15.44
N ARG A 72 -3.51 6.40 16.05
CA ARG A 72 -2.91 5.27 15.31
C ARG A 72 -3.95 4.58 14.42
N ARG A 73 -5.16 4.35 14.95
CA ARG A 73 -6.26 3.72 14.20
C ARG A 73 -6.69 4.55 13.00
N LYS A 74 -6.87 5.86 13.18
CA LYS A 74 -7.24 6.79 12.10
C LYS A 74 -6.15 6.82 11.03
N MET A 75 -4.88 6.93 11.42
CA MET A 75 -3.75 6.90 10.50
C MET A 75 -3.68 5.59 9.69
N ASP A 76 -3.79 4.44 10.34
CA ASP A 76 -3.75 3.13 9.68
C ASP A 76 -4.93 2.94 8.72
N PHE A 77 -6.15 3.27 9.18
CA PHE A 77 -7.33 3.18 8.34
C PHE A 77 -7.22 4.07 7.10
N THR A 78 -6.80 5.33 7.26
CA THR A 78 -6.68 6.24 6.10
C THR A 78 -5.52 5.82 5.19
N PHE A 79 -4.38 5.39 5.73
CA PHE A 79 -3.22 4.93 4.94
C PHE A 79 -3.55 3.71 4.07
N ASN A 80 -4.29 2.73 4.61
CA ASN A 80 -4.67 1.51 3.90
C ASN A 80 -5.84 1.70 2.93
N ASN A 81 -6.62 2.78 3.07
CA ASN A 81 -7.71 3.13 2.17
C ASN A 81 -7.34 4.17 1.11
N ARG A 82 -6.05 4.48 0.94
CA ARG A 82 -5.58 5.43 -0.07
C ARG A 82 -5.97 4.99 -1.48
N CYS A 83 -6.60 5.91 -2.20
CA CYS A 83 -7.06 5.72 -3.57
C CYS A 83 -7.96 4.48 -3.74
N ALA A 84 -8.65 4.03 -2.69
CA ALA A 84 -9.46 2.81 -2.75
C ALA A 84 -10.50 2.87 -3.88
N ASP A 85 -11.20 4.00 -4.02
CA ASP A 85 -12.22 4.20 -5.06
C ASP A 85 -11.65 4.14 -6.48
N ASP A 86 -10.46 4.74 -6.69
CA ASP A 86 -9.82 4.78 -8.02
C ASP A 86 -9.09 3.49 -8.37
N ASN A 87 -8.35 2.93 -7.40
CA ASN A 87 -7.40 1.85 -7.64
C ASN A 87 -8.03 0.45 -7.56
N THR A 88 -9.15 0.27 -6.87
CA THR A 88 -9.82 -1.03 -6.79
C THR A 88 -10.29 -1.49 -8.17
N GLY A 89 -10.93 -0.60 -8.94
CA GLY A 89 -11.36 -0.91 -10.31
C GLY A 89 -10.18 -1.19 -11.26
N ILE A 90 -9.11 -0.41 -11.13
CA ILE A 90 -7.87 -0.61 -11.90
C ILE A 90 -7.25 -1.98 -11.61
N LEU A 91 -7.19 -2.37 -10.33
CA LEU A 91 -6.65 -3.66 -9.91
C LEU A 91 -7.49 -4.82 -10.43
N ALA A 92 -8.82 -4.72 -10.34
CA ALA A 92 -9.74 -5.73 -10.86
C ALA A 92 -9.55 -5.95 -12.37
N GLU A 93 -9.45 -4.87 -13.15
CA GLU A 93 -9.18 -4.96 -14.58
C GLU A 93 -7.79 -5.57 -14.86
N LEU A 94 -6.76 -5.14 -14.13
CA LEU A 94 -5.41 -5.70 -14.26
C LEU A 94 -5.36 -7.21 -13.99
N VAL A 95 -6.05 -7.70 -12.95
CA VAL A 95 -6.10 -9.13 -12.63
C VAL A 95 -6.77 -9.91 -13.76
N LYS A 96 -7.88 -9.41 -14.31
CA LYS A 96 -8.58 -10.04 -15.45
C LYS A 96 -7.67 -10.12 -16.68
N LEU A 97 -7.03 -9.01 -17.06
CA LEU A 97 -6.12 -8.96 -18.22
C LEU A 97 -4.89 -9.85 -18.04
N ARG A 98 -4.34 -9.92 -16.81
CA ARG A 98 -3.22 -10.81 -16.47
C ARG A 98 -3.60 -12.29 -16.62
N LYS A 99 -4.81 -12.66 -16.19
CA LYS A 99 -5.35 -14.02 -16.35
C LYS A 99 -5.53 -14.37 -17.82
N GLU A 100 -6.16 -13.49 -18.61
CA GLU A 100 -6.36 -13.69 -20.05
C GLU A 100 -5.03 -13.85 -20.78
N ARG A 101 -4.05 -12.98 -20.49
CA ARG A 101 -2.70 -13.07 -21.06
C ARG A 101 -2.01 -14.41 -20.77
N ALA A 102 -2.12 -14.90 -19.54
CA ALA A 102 -1.52 -16.18 -19.17
C ALA A 102 -2.15 -17.33 -19.96
N GLY A 103 -3.48 -17.36 -20.07
CA GLY A 103 -4.20 -18.39 -20.84
C GLY A 103 -3.82 -18.40 -22.32
N ILE A 104 -3.72 -17.23 -22.96
CA ILE A 104 -3.27 -17.12 -24.37
C ILE A 104 -1.85 -17.66 -24.56
N LEU A 105 -0.99 -17.49 -23.57
CA LEU A 105 0.39 -17.97 -23.59
C LEU A 105 0.55 -19.43 -23.13
N GLY A 106 -0.55 -20.13 -22.82
CA GLY A 106 -0.53 -21.52 -22.39
C GLY A 106 -0.19 -21.75 -20.92
N PHE A 107 -0.19 -20.70 -20.09
CA PHE A 107 0.08 -20.82 -18.65
C PHE A 107 -1.21 -21.00 -17.84
N PRO A 108 -1.22 -21.85 -16.80
CA PRO A 108 -2.38 -22.05 -15.92
C PRO A 108 -2.82 -20.78 -15.19
N SER A 109 -1.86 -19.92 -14.82
CA SER A 109 -2.13 -18.67 -14.14
C SER A 109 -1.09 -17.60 -14.49
N HIS A 110 -1.41 -16.35 -14.16
CA HIS A 110 -0.43 -15.27 -14.24
C HIS A 110 0.78 -15.49 -13.33
N ALA A 111 0.58 -16.14 -12.17
CA ALA A 111 1.66 -16.43 -11.25
C ALA A 111 2.66 -17.40 -11.88
N ASP A 112 2.19 -18.49 -12.52
CA ASP A 112 3.04 -19.45 -13.23
C ASP A 112 3.86 -18.76 -14.33
N PHE A 113 3.19 -17.95 -15.15
CA PHE A 113 3.84 -17.11 -16.16
C PHE A 113 4.91 -16.18 -15.54
N ALA A 114 4.63 -15.55 -14.40
CA ALA A 114 5.54 -14.60 -13.76
C ALA A 114 6.72 -15.28 -13.05
N THR A 115 6.58 -16.55 -12.67
CA THR A 115 7.61 -17.31 -11.95
C THR A 115 8.46 -18.20 -12.84
N GLU A 116 8.07 -18.45 -14.10
CA GLU A 116 8.78 -19.33 -15.04
C GLU A 116 10.29 -19.01 -15.12
N LEU A 117 10.63 -17.73 -15.26
CA LEU A 117 12.01 -17.25 -15.36
C LEU A 117 12.67 -16.98 -14.00
N LYS A 118 11.96 -17.19 -12.89
CA LYS A 118 12.47 -16.98 -11.52
C LYS A 118 13.01 -18.30 -10.95
N MET A 119 13.80 -18.20 -9.86
CA MET A 119 14.32 -19.37 -9.15
C MET A 119 13.20 -20.31 -8.67
N ALA A 120 12.04 -19.77 -8.30
CA ALA A 120 10.89 -20.55 -7.82
C ALA A 120 10.19 -21.40 -8.91
N LYS A 121 10.41 -21.11 -10.20
CA LYS A 121 9.90 -21.80 -11.39
C LYS A 121 8.38 -21.81 -11.61
N ASN A 122 7.55 -21.91 -10.58
CA ASN A 122 6.09 -22.01 -10.72
C ASN A 122 5.36 -21.49 -9.46
N ALA A 123 4.04 -21.32 -9.56
CA ALA A 123 3.23 -20.81 -8.45
C ALA A 123 3.13 -21.77 -7.24
N PRO A 124 3.01 -23.11 -7.40
CA PRO A 124 3.05 -24.06 -6.29
C PRO A 124 4.29 -23.94 -5.40
N THR A 125 5.50 -23.88 -5.97
CA THR A 125 6.74 -23.74 -5.20
C THR A 125 6.74 -22.49 -4.33
N VAL A 126 6.22 -21.36 -4.85
CA VAL A 126 6.09 -20.12 -4.07
C VAL A 126 5.12 -20.30 -2.89
N ARG A 127 3.98 -20.96 -3.14
CA ARG A 127 2.97 -21.22 -2.11
C ARG A 127 3.53 -22.09 -0.99
N ASP A 128 4.19 -23.20 -1.34
CA ASP A 128 4.76 -24.13 -0.37
C ASP A 128 5.84 -23.46 0.49
N PHE A 129 6.68 -22.61 -0.14
CA PHE A 129 7.68 -21.82 0.59
C PHE A 129 7.04 -20.85 1.60
N LEU A 130 5.99 -20.12 1.18
CA LEU A 130 5.29 -19.18 2.06
C LEU A 130 4.59 -19.89 3.22
N HIS A 131 3.89 -20.99 2.96
CA HIS A 131 3.26 -21.81 4.02
C HIS A 131 4.32 -22.37 4.99
N GLY A 132 5.45 -22.87 4.47
CA GLY A 132 6.54 -23.38 5.29
C GLY A 132 7.24 -22.31 6.16
N ILE A 133 7.18 -21.03 5.77
CA ILE A 133 7.60 -19.92 6.63
C ILE A 133 6.52 -19.62 7.68
N GLU A 134 5.26 -19.53 7.26
CA GLU A 134 4.13 -19.24 8.14
C GLU A 134 4.08 -20.21 9.32
N ASP A 135 4.26 -21.50 9.07
CA ASP A 135 4.27 -22.53 10.11
C ASP A 135 5.44 -22.43 11.09
N LYS A 136 6.52 -21.72 10.73
CA LYS A 136 7.70 -21.50 11.59
C LYS A 136 7.65 -20.18 12.38
N VAL A 137 6.82 -19.23 11.95
CA VAL A 137 6.69 -17.91 12.60
C VAL A 137 5.39 -17.75 13.39
N LYS A 138 4.49 -18.74 13.31
CA LYS A 138 3.39 -18.94 14.27
C LYS A 138 3.94 -19.36 15.63
#